data_AF-G5E0Q1-F1
#
_entry.id   AF-G5E0Q1-F1
#
_cell.length_a   1.000
_cell.length_b   1.000
_cell.length_c   1.000
_cell.angle_alpha   90.00
_cell.angle_beta   90.00
_cell.angle_gamma   90.00
#
_symmetry.space_group_name_H-M   'P 1'
#
loop_
_entity.id
_entity.type
_entity.pdbx_description
1 polymer ?
#
loop_
_entity_poly.entity_id
_entity_poly.type
_entity_poly.pdbx_seq_one_letter_code
_entity_poly.pdbx_strand_id
1 'polypeptide(L)'
;NRALQTGVSGIMLARGALVKPWLFTEIKEQRHWDISSAERFDILKDFTNYGLEHWGSDSQGVEKTRRFLLEWLSFLCYIPVGLLEHVPQKINERPPYYMGRDYLETLMASQNVTDWIKMSEMLLGPVPPNFTFLPKHKANSY
;
A
#
# COMPACT_ATOMS: atom_id res chain seq x y z
N ASN A 1 23.91 -3.74 6.35
CA ASN A 1 23.58 -3.40 4.96
C ASN A 1 24.64 -4.00 4.03
N ARG A 2 24.37 -5.15 3.39
CA ARG A 2 25.36 -5.88 2.56
C ARG A 2 25.80 -5.12 1.32
N ALA A 3 24.96 -4.23 0.78
CA ALA A 3 25.27 -3.45 -0.41
C ALA A 3 26.43 -2.45 -0.18
N LEU A 4 26.68 -2.01 1.05
CA LEU A 4 27.86 -1.18 1.36
C LEU A 4 29.19 -1.96 1.19
N GLN A 5 29.15 -3.28 1.22
CA GLN A 5 30.33 -4.14 1.08
C GLN A 5 30.70 -4.40 -0.39
N THR A 6 29.84 -4.04 -1.34
CA THR A 6 30.03 -4.35 -2.77
C THR A 6 30.70 -3.21 -3.56
N GLY A 7 30.99 -2.07 -2.93
CA GLY A 7 31.64 -0.92 -3.58
C GLY A 7 30.75 -0.18 -4.60
N VAL A 8 29.43 -0.39 -4.56
CA VAL A 8 28.49 0.26 -5.49
C VAL A 8 28.23 1.70 -5.11
N SER A 9 28.11 2.59 -6.11
CA SER A 9 27.85 4.02 -5.89
C SER A 9 26.41 4.35 -5.52
N GLY A 10 25.47 3.40 -5.70
CA GLY A 10 24.05 3.63 -5.43
C GLY A 10 23.24 2.34 -5.41
N ILE A 11 22.03 2.44 -4.85
CA ILE A 11 21.07 1.33 -4.70
C ILE A 11 19.72 1.82 -5.21
N MET A 12 19.05 1.01 -6.03
CA MET A 12 17.69 1.27 -6.48
C MET A 12 16.70 0.47 -5.64
N LEU A 13 15.67 1.14 -5.14
CA LEU A 13 14.54 0.50 -4.45
C LEU A 13 13.36 0.44 -5.43
N ALA A 14 12.86 -0.76 -5.69
CA ALA A 14 11.71 -0.99 -6.57
C ALA A 14 10.49 -1.42 -5.74
N ARG A 15 10.10 -2.70 -5.82
CA ARG A 15 8.88 -3.24 -5.18
C ARG A 15 8.78 -2.98 -3.67
N GLY A 16 9.89 -2.89 -2.94
CA GLY A 16 9.87 -2.54 -1.51
C GLY A 16 9.22 -1.18 -1.22
N ALA A 17 9.39 -0.20 -2.11
CA ALA A 17 8.75 1.11 -1.99
C ALA A 17 7.24 1.06 -2.28
N LEU A 18 6.78 0.12 -3.11
CA LEU A 18 5.35 -0.09 -3.37
C LEU A 18 4.65 -0.78 -2.19
N VAL A 19 5.32 -1.75 -1.54
CA VAL A 19 4.80 -2.49 -0.39
C VAL A 19 4.78 -1.62 0.87
N LYS A 20 5.82 -0.81 1.07
CA LYS A 20 6.00 0.03 2.25
C LYS A 20 6.46 1.44 1.86
N PRO A 21 5.53 2.38 1.62
CA PRO A 21 5.85 3.71 1.12
C PRO A 21 6.77 4.53 2.05
N TRP A 22 6.68 4.32 3.37
CA TRP A 22 7.53 4.97 4.37
C TRP A 22 8.91 4.30 4.56
N LEU A 23 9.26 3.32 3.71
CA LEU A 23 10.57 2.65 3.75
C LEU A 23 11.74 3.65 3.64
N PHE A 24 11.57 4.73 2.88
CA PHE A 24 12.60 5.77 2.78
C PHE A 24 12.87 6.46 4.13
N THR A 25 11.83 6.69 4.93
CA THR A 25 11.96 7.25 6.28
C THR A 25 12.69 6.28 7.20
N GLU A 26 12.33 4.99 7.17
CA GLU A 26 13.04 3.97 7.95
C GLU A 26 14.53 3.88 7.58
N ILE A 27 14.86 3.96 6.29
CA ILE A 27 16.25 3.95 5.82
C ILE A 27 16.98 5.22 6.28
N LYS A 28 16.35 6.39 6.18
CA LYS A 28 16.95 7.65 6.62
C LYS A 28 17.20 7.67 8.13
N GLU A 29 16.24 7.17 8.91
CA GLU A 29 16.27 7.22 10.37
C GLU A 29 16.91 5.98 11.00
N GLN A 30 17.28 4.97 10.20
CA GLN A 30 17.86 3.70 10.66
C GLN A 30 17.02 3.01 11.75
N ARG A 31 15.69 3.07 11.63
CA ARG A 31 14.75 2.42 12.56
C ARG A 31 13.60 1.74 11.85
N HIS A 32 13.01 0.76 12.50
CA HIS A 32 11.72 0.22 12.06
C HIS A 32 10.59 1.14 12.53
N TRP A 33 9.60 1.34 11.67
CA TRP A 33 8.46 2.20 11.98
C TRP A 33 7.15 1.46 11.72
N ASP A 34 6.49 1.11 12.81
CA ASP A 34 5.13 0.61 12.83
C ASP A 34 4.18 1.81 12.94
N ILE A 35 3.76 2.33 11.79
CA ILE A 35 2.84 3.47 11.71
C ILE A 35 1.43 3.04 12.12
N SER A 36 0.67 3.99 12.66
CA SER A 36 -0.75 3.80 12.94
C SER A 36 -1.56 3.63 11.65
N SER A 37 -2.76 3.07 11.79
CA SER A 37 -3.72 2.95 10.69
C SER A 37 -4.07 4.32 10.09
N ALA A 38 -4.19 5.35 10.92
CA ALA A 38 -4.48 6.72 10.51
C ALA A 38 -3.36 7.31 9.65
N GLU A 39 -2.10 7.23 10.11
CA GLU A 39 -0.94 7.68 9.33
C GLU A 39 -0.84 6.95 8.00
N ARG A 40 -1.09 5.63 7.99
CA ARG A 40 -1.10 4.85 6.74
C ARG A 40 -2.21 5.30 5.80
N PHE A 41 -3.39 5.61 6.33
CA PHE A 41 -4.52 6.06 5.55
C PHE A 41 -4.33 7.49 5.03
N ASP A 42 -3.64 8.35 5.77
CA ASP A 42 -3.27 9.69 5.31
C ASP A 42 -2.34 9.63 4.07
N ILE A 43 -1.43 8.65 3.99
CA ILE A 43 -0.64 8.41 2.77
C ILE A 43 -1.55 8.08 1.57
N LEU A 44 -2.64 7.32 1.79
CA LEU A 44 -3.60 7.03 0.73
C LEU A 44 -4.40 8.29 0.33
N LYS A 45 -4.74 9.16 1.29
CA LYS A 45 -5.37 10.44 1.02
C LYS A 45 -4.49 11.33 0.17
N ASP A 46 -3.21 11.46 0.52
CA ASP A 46 -2.25 12.25 -0.25
C ASP A 46 -2.15 11.74 -1.69
N PHE A 47 -2.04 10.42 -1.86
CA PHE A 47 -2.06 9.80 -3.19
C PHE A 47 -3.33 10.14 -3.98
N THR A 48 -4.50 10.07 -3.35
CA THR A 48 -5.75 10.43 -4.04
C THR A 48 -5.83 11.91 -4.37
N ASN A 49 -5.39 12.79 -3.47
CA ASN A 49 -5.35 14.23 -3.71
C ASN A 49 -4.46 14.56 -4.90
N TYR A 50 -3.24 14.02 -4.95
CA TYR A 50 -2.35 14.20 -6.10
C TYR A 50 -2.92 13.61 -7.40
N GLY A 51 -3.63 12.48 -7.31
CA GLY A 51 -4.34 11.91 -8.45
C GLY A 51 -5.42 12.84 -8.99
N LEU A 52 -6.23 13.45 -8.13
CA LEU A 52 -7.28 14.39 -8.50
C LEU A 52 -6.73 15.72 -9.01
N GLU A 53 -5.63 16.21 -8.44
CA GLU A 53 -4.91 17.39 -8.96
C GLU A 53 -4.37 17.14 -10.38
N HIS A 54 -3.89 15.92 -10.65
CA HIS A 54 -3.28 15.58 -11.92
C HIS A 54 -4.29 15.19 -13.02
N TRP A 55 -5.33 14.43 -12.67
CA TRP A 55 -6.31 13.91 -13.64
C TRP A 55 -7.66 14.64 -13.64
N GLY A 56 -7.90 15.51 -12.66
CA GLY A 56 -9.17 16.21 -12.49
C GLY A 56 -10.09 15.54 -11.45
N SER A 57 -11.04 16.33 -10.97
CA SER A 57 -12.10 15.91 -10.04
C SER A 57 -13.44 15.62 -10.73
N ASP A 58 -13.45 15.62 -12.07
CA ASP A 58 -14.58 15.14 -12.86
C ASP A 58 -14.67 13.61 -12.81
N SER A 59 -15.78 13.05 -13.29
CA SER A 59 -16.01 11.60 -13.22
C SER A 59 -14.89 10.79 -13.88
N GLN A 60 -14.27 11.29 -14.96
CA GLN A 60 -13.17 10.60 -15.62
C GLN A 60 -11.89 10.64 -14.77
N GLY A 61 -11.55 11.79 -14.20
CA GLY A 61 -10.38 11.94 -13.32
C GLY A 61 -10.49 11.13 -12.03
N VAL A 62 -11.69 11.10 -11.42
CA VAL A 62 -11.97 10.28 -10.24
C VAL A 62 -11.79 8.79 -10.54
N GLU A 63 -12.39 8.28 -11.62
CA GLU A 63 -12.28 6.86 -11.97
C GLU A 63 -10.85 6.46 -12.36
N LYS A 64 -10.11 7.36 -12.99
CA LYS A 64 -8.68 7.13 -13.29
C LYS A 64 -7.86 7.06 -12.00
N THR A 65 -8.06 7.99 -11.07
CA THR A 65 -7.43 8.00 -9.74
C THR A 65 -7.75 6.71 -8.99
N ARG A 66 -9.03 6.32 -8.96
CA ARG A 66 -9.51 5.09 -8.32
C ARG A 66 -8.83 3.86 -8.89
N ARG A 67 -8.73 3.76 -10.22
CA ARG A 67 -8.07 2.63 -10.87
C ARG A 67 -6.62 2.50 -10.40
N PHE A 68 -5.85 3.59 -10.39
CA PHE A 68 -4.45 3.53 -9.93
C PHE A 68 -4.33 3.25 -8.43
N LEU A 69 -5.22 3.80 -7.61
CA LEU A 69 -5.29 3.49 -6.18
C LEU A 69 -5.52 1.99 -5.94
N LEU A 70 -6.51 1.40 -6.62
CA LEU A 70 -6.84 -0.03 -6.47
C LEU A 70 -5.69 -0.93 -6.94
N GLU A 71 -4.97 -0.56 -8.00
CA GLU A 71 -3.76 -1.29 -8.41
C GLU A 71 -2.67 -1.18 -7.33
N TRP A 72 -2.49 -0.01 -6.72
CA TRP A 72 -1.49 0.16 -5.67
C TRP A 72 -1.85 -0.60 -4.38
N LEU A 73 -3.13 -0.59 -3.97
CA LEU A 73 -3.63 -1.37 -2.83
C LEU A 73 -3.29 -2.86 -2.96
N SER A 74 -3.28 -3.40 -4.19
CA SER A 74 -2.86 -4.79 -4.44
C SER A 74 -1.39 -5.09 -4.12
N PHE A 75 -0.54 -4.07 -3.98
CA PHE A 75 0.87 -4.21 -3.60
C PHE A 75 1.13 -3.97 -2.11
N LEU A 76 0.22 -3.32 -1.37
CA LEU A 76 0.44 -2.87 0.01
C LEU A 76 0.31 -3.99 1.05
N CYS A 77 1.02 -5.11 0.84
CA CYS A 77 1.08 -6.27 1.72
C CYS A 77 2.03 -6.06 2.92
N TYR A 78 1.91 -4.92 3.60
CA TYR A 78 2.67 -4.63 4.80
C TYR A 78 2.22 -5.50 5.99
N ILE A 79 3.19 -6.06 6.71
CA ILE A 79 2.97 -6.77 7.97
C ILE A 79 3.52 -5.91 9.12
N PRO A 80 2.68 -5.52 10.10
CA PRO A 80 3.14 -4.83 11.31
C PRO A 80 4.32 -5.55 11.97
N VAL A 81 5.33 -4.77 12.38
CA VAL A 81 6.59 -5.34 12.89
C VAL A 81 6.36 -6.20 14.14
N GLY A 82 5.38 -5.84 14.98
CA GLY A 82 5.01 -6.64 16.16
C GLY A 82 4.44 -8.03 15.84
N LEU A 83 4.06 -8.30 14.60
CA LEU A 83 3.57 -9.61 14.14
C LEU A 83 4.65 -10.46 13.45
N LEU A 84 5.82 -9.88 13.17
CA LEU A 84 6.91 -10.58 12.49
C LEU A 84 7.76 -11.34 13.53
N GLU A 85 7.95 -12.65 13.31
CA GLU A 85 8.89 -13.45 14.09
C GLU A 85 10.35 -13.05 13.78
N HIS A 86 10.62 -12.69 12.52
CA HIS A 86 11.94 -12.27 12.06
C HIS A 86 11.85 -10.96 11.27
N VAL A 87 12.71 -10.01 11.62
CA VAL A 87 12.84 -8.73 10.94
C VAL A 87 14.12 -8.74 10.08
N PRO A 88 14.11 -8.19 8.85
CA PRO A 88 12.98 -7.53 8.16
C PRO A 88 12.04 -8.50 7.42
N GLN A 89 10.80 -8.05 7.18
CA GLN A 89 9.81 -8.75 6.34
C GLN A 89 10.42 -9.13 4.98
N LYS A 90 10.23 -10.37 4.54
CA LYS A 90 10.65 -10.80 3.19
C LYS A 90 9.64 -10.32 2.15
N ILE A 91 10.10 -10.03 0.94
CA ILE A 91 9.28 -9.41 -0.12
C ILE A 91 8.06 -10.23 -0.56
N ASN A 92 8.11 -11.56 -0.40
CA ASN A 92 7.02 -12.48 -0.73
C ASN A 92 6.34 -13.04 0.54
N GLU A 93 6.72 -12.55 1.72
CA GLU A 93 6.11 -12.93 2.98
C GLU A 93 4.70 -12.35 3.05
N ARG A 94 3.73 -13.24 3.29
CA ARG A 94 2.33 -12.86 3.40
C ARG A 94 1.97 -12.68 4.86
N PRO A 95 1.12 -11.71 5.20
CA PRO A 95 0.60 -11.58 6.55
C PRO A 95 -0.09 -12.88 6.96
N PRO A 96 0.15 -13.40 8.18
CA PRO A 96 -0.75 -14.38 8.75
C PRO A 96 -2.15 -13.77 8.89
N TYR A 97 -3.18 -14.59 9.10
CA TYR A 97 -4.48 -14.04 9.49
C TYR A 97 -4.34 -13.39 10.87
N TYR A 98 -4.53 -12.06 10.92
CA TYR A 98 -4.56 -11.31 12.16
C TYR A 98 -5.71 -10.31 12.16
N MET A 99 -6.19 -9.97 13.35
CA MET A 99 -7.06 -8.82 13.55
C MET A 99 -6.16 -7.63 13.87
N GLY A 100 -6.28 -6.56 13.09
CA GLY A 100 -5.53 -5.32 13.31
C GLY A 100 -5.89 -4.68 14.64
N ARG A 101 -5.11 -3.67 15.05
CA ARG A 101 -5.37 -2.91 16.29
C ARG A 101 -6.72 -2.19 16.23
N ASP A 102 -7.19 -1.88 15.02
CA ASP A 102 -8.49 -1.31 14.76
C ASP A 102 -9.10 -1.84 13.44
N TYR A 103 -10.31 -1.35 13.13
CA TYR A 103 -11.04 -1.70 11.92
C TYR A 103 -10.30 -1.30 10.64
N LEU A 104 -9.66 -0.13 10.62
CA LEU A 104 -9.01 0.42 9.43
C LEU A 104 -7.73 -0.35 9.10
N GLU A 105 -6.96 -0.73 10.12
CA GLU A 105 -5.80 -1.60 9.96
C GLU A 105 -6.21 -2.98 9.44
N THR A 106 -7.29 -3.55 9.99
CA THR A 106 -7.83 -4.83 9.52
C THR A 106 -8.26 -4.73 8.06
N LEU A 107 -8.92 -3.62 7.67
CA LEU A 107 -9.34 -3.38 6.29
C LEU A 107 -8.13 -3.24 5.34
N MET A 108 -7.09 -2.51 5.75
CA MET A 108 -5.86 -2.32 4.97
C MET A 108 -4.95 -3.56 4.93
N ALA A 109 -5.13 -4.50 5.85
CA ALA A 109 -4.45 -5.80 5.82
C ALA A 109 -5.12 -6.79 4.84
N SER A 110 -6.39 -6.55 4.49
CA SER A 110 -7.17 -7.45 3.67
C SER A 110 -6.60 -7.61 2.26
N GLN A 111 -6.68 -8.86 1.76
CA GLN A 111 -6.32 -9.23 0.39
C GLN A 111 -7.57 -9.34 -0.52
N ASN A 112 -8.74 -8.97 -0.01
CA ASN A 112 -9.99 -9.04 -0.77
C ASN A 112 -10.21 -7.75 -1.57
N VAL A 113 -10.55 -7.91 -2.84
CA VAL A 113 -10.87 -6.79 -3.74
C VAL A 113 -12.03 -5.95 -3.21
N THR A 114 -13.02 -6.56 -2.55
CA THR A 114 -14.17 -5.86 -1.96
C THR A 114 -13.74 -4.83 -0.92
N ASP A 115 -12.72 -5.16 -0.13
CA ASP A 115 -12.20 -4.28 0.91
C ASP A 115 -11.39 -3.13 0.31
N TRP A 116 -10.66 -3.40 -0.78
CA TRP A 116 -9.97 -2.36 -1.55
C TRP A 116 -10.95 -1.38 -2.21
N ILE A 117 -12.05 -1.88 -2.76
CA ILE A 117 -13.13 -1.05 -3.30
C ILE A 117 -13.70 -0.18 -2.18
N LYS A 118 -14.01 -0.75 -1.01
CA LYS A 118 -14.51 -0.01 0.14
C LYS A 118 -13.56 1.10 0.58
N MET A 119 -12.26 0.84 0.65
CA MET A 119 -11.26 1.88 0.96
C MET A 119 -11.24 2.98 -0.09
N SER A 120 -11.36 2.61 -1.38
CA SER A 120 -11.45 3.60 -2.45
C SER A 120 -12.72 4.45 -2.33
N GLU A 121 -13.84 3.88 -1.85
CA GLU A 121 -15.08 4.64 -1.62
C GLU A 121 -14.95 5.64 -0.49
N MET A 122 -14.22 5.29 0.58
CA MET A 122 -13.91 6.19 1.68
C MET A 122 -13.10 7.42 1.25
N LEU A 123 -12.28 7.29 0.19
CA LEU A 123 -11.38 8.34 -0.28
C LEU A 123 -11.95 9.15 -1.45
N LEU A 124 -12.64 8.50 -2.38
CA LEU A 124 -13.05 9.07 -3.67
C LEU A 124 -14.57 9.12 -3.87
N GLY A 125 -15.36 8.76 -2.84
CA GLY A 125 -16.82 8.65 -2.92
C GLY A 125 -17.29 7.31 -3.52
N PRO A 126 -18.60 7.09 -3.62
CA PRO A 126 -19.19 5.80 -4.00
C PRO A 126 -18.80 5.40 -5.44
N VAL A 127 -18.63 4.09 -5.66
CA VAL A 127 -18.45 3.55 -7.02
C VAL A 127 -19.79 3.45 -7.76
N PRO A 128 -19.80 3.43 -9.11
CA PRO A 128 -20.99 3.15 -9.87
C PRO A 128 -21.60 1.78 -9.54
N PRO A 129 -22.91 1.59 -9.72
CA PRO A 129 -23.54 0.27 -9.59
C PRO A 129 -22.84 -0.76 -10.49
N ASN A 130 -22.60 -1.96 -9.95
CA ASN A 130 -21.91 -3.06 -10.64
C ASN A 130 -20.44 -2.78 -10.98
N PHE A 131 -19.78 -1.84 -10.30
CA PHE A 131 -18.34 -1.67 -10.43
C PHE A 131 -17.60 -2.95 -10.03
N THR A 132 -16.72 -3.41 -10.91
CA THR A 132 -15.85 -4.55 -10.64
C THR A 132 -14.41 -4.17 -10.91
N PHE A 133 -13.52 -4.54 -9.98
CA PHE A 133 -12.09 -4.39 -10.16
C PHE A 133 -11.43 -5.76 -10.27
N LEU A 134 -10.59 -5.93 -11.30
CA LEU A 134 -9.68 -7.06 -11.40
C LEU A 134 -8.25 -6.49 -11.44
N PRO A 135 -7.38 -6.85 -10.49
CA PRO A 135 -5.99 -6.41 -10.48
C PRO A 135 -5.29 -6.87 -11.76
N LYS A 136 -4.53 -5.98 -12.40
CA LYS A 136 -3.76 -6.36 -13.61
C LYS A 136 -2.65 -7.33 -13.28
N HIS A 137 -2.01 -7.08 -12.15
CA HIS A 137 -0.94 -7.94 -11.67
C HIS A 137 -1.58 -9.08 -10.90
N LYS A 138 -1.35 -10.32 -11.35
CA LYS A 138 -1.47 -11.46 -10.44
C LYS A 138 -0.42 -11.23 -9.36
N ALA A 139 -0.79 -10.60 -8.25
CA ALA A 139 -0.01 -10.68 -7.00
C ALA A 139 0.19 -12.16 -6.55
N ASN A 140 -0.47 -13.09 -7.25
CA ASN A 140 -0.35 -14.54 -7.24
C ASN A 140 0.63 -15.14 -8.28
N SER A 141 1.55 -14.39 -8.89
CA SER A 141 2.57 -15.00 -9.77
C SER A 141 3.65 -15.69 -8.93
N TYR A 142 3.38 -16.98 -8.66
CA TYR A 142 4.22 -18.15 -8.34
C TYR A 142 5.59 -17.93 -7.69
#